data_AF-A0A523SYQ6-F1
#
_entry.id   AF-A0A523SYQ6-F1
#
_cell.length_a   1.000
_cell.length_b   1.000
_cell.length_c   1.000
_cell.angle_alpha   90.00
_cell.angle_beta   90.00
_cell.angle_gamma   90.00
#
_symmetry.space_group_name_H-M   'P 1'
#
loop_
_entity.id
_entity.type
_entity.pdbx_description
1 polymer ?
#
loop_
_entity_poly.entity_id
_entity_poly.type
_entity_poly.pdbx_seq_one_letter_code
_entity_poly.pdbx_strand_id
1 'polypeptide(L)'
;TSGITETSQGTNTNILRYINDNERRETTEYFTDEIPYNKIKSFLSCDILLFNFIAGYDVSIKTLKKIRSHTQATIFLDVHSMVLKKKNAERAYSTVNDWEAWIQFVDIIQMNIQELYYFTGRMFSKEKPDEAILFLLQKGLKMVLITSGGSGVYLGYKGVVFFFNQKYSSVVKDTTGCGDIFSSSFLIRYLYTKDPFISCDYANCVSGMATVETGIEKCFLSNKAFPALPKFYSRSGNWGSP
;
A
#
# COMPACT_ATOMS: atom_id res chain seq x y z
N THR A 1 -22.89 3.64 -1.53
CA THR A 1 -22.97 2.17 -1.71
C THR A 1 -22.93 1.72 -3.18
N SER A 2 -22.81 2.64 -4.16
CA SER A 2 -22.49 2.25 -5.55
C SER A 2 -21.12 1.56 -5.63
N GLY A 3 -21.01 0.50 -6.42
CA GLY A 3 -19.75 -0.24 -6.63
C GLY A 3 -19.55 -1.44 -5.70
N ILE A 4 -20.45 -1.69 -4.74
CA ILE A 4 -20.48 -2.94 -3.98
C ILE A 4 -21.24 -3.97 -4.81
N THR A 5 -20.64 -5.15 -5.03
CA THR A 5 -21.28 -6.28 -5.72
C THR A 5 -21.31 -7.48 -4.80
N GLU A 6 -22.50 -8.04 -4.58
CA GLU A 6 -22.66 -9.30 -3.86
C GLU A 6 -22.32 -10.49 -4.76
N THR A 7 -21.67 -11.48 -4.18
CA THR A 7 -21.29 -12.73 -4.84
C THR A 7 -22.12 -13.86 -4.26
N SER A 8 -22.78 -14.64 -5.12
CA SER A 8 -23.71 -15.70 -4.70
C SER A 8 -23.05 -16.83 -3.92
N GLN A 9 -21.72 -17.01 -4.05
CA GLN A 9 -20.99 -18.07 -3.37
C GLN A 9 -20.40 -17.61 -2.01
N GLY A 10 -20.65 -16.35 -1.59
CA GLY A 10 -20.22 -15.79 -0.32
C GLY A 10 -19.12 -14.73 -0.43
N THR A 11 -18.63 -14.24 0.70
CA THR A 11 -17.53 -13.24 0.81
C THR A 11 -16.24 -13.89 1.31
N ASN A 12 -15.08 -13.29 1.01
CA ASN A 12 -13.80 -13.74 1.54
C ASN A 12 -13.85 -13.86 3.08
N THR A 13 -13.58 -15.06 3.60
CA THR A 13 -13.44 -15.31 5.04
C THR A 13 -12.00 -15.61 5.35
N ASN A 14 -11.39 -14.73 6.14
CA ASN A 14 -9.98 -14.80 6.48
C ASN A 14 -9.82 -15.03 7.99
N ILE A 15 -9.09 -16.09 8.35
CA ILE A 15 -8.85 -16.49 9.72
C ILE A 15 -7.40 -16.16 10.07
N LEU A 16 -7.24 -15.21 10.99
CA LEU A 16 -5.95 -14.81 11.54
C LEU A 16 -5.72 -15.53 12.86
N ARG A 17 -4.70 -16.39 12.91
CA ARG A 17 -4.20 -17.01 14.14
C ARG A 17 -2.89 -16.33 14.55
N TYR A 18 -2.95 -15.53 15.60
CA TYR A 18 -1.77 -14.92 16.20
C TYR A 18 -0.98 -15.98 16.96
N ILE A 19 0.29 -16.17 16.59
CA ILE A 19 1.23 -17.05 17.29
C ILE A 19 1.92 -16.27 18.40
N ASN A 20 2.30 -15.03 18.12
CA ASN A 20 2.83 -14.03 19.05
C ASN A 20 2.58 -12.62 18.49
N ASP A 21 3.06 -11.58 19.19
CA ASP A 21 2.84 -10.17 18.83
C ASP A 21 3.34 -9.79 17.42
N ASN A 22 4.29 -10.55 16.86
CA ASN A 22 4.92 -10.26 15.58
C ASN A 22 4.61 -11.30 14.49
N GLU A 23 4.05 -12.46 14.86
CA GLU A 23 3.82 -13.57 13.95
C GLU A 23 2.35 -13.99 13.96
N ARG A 24 1.77 -14.04 12.77
CA ARG A 24 0.42 -14.54 12.55
C ARG A 24 0.40 -15.51 11.38
N ARG A 25 -0.47 -16.51 11.46
CA ARG A 25 -0.86 -17.36 10.33
C ARG A 25 -2.21 -16.92 9.80
N GLU A 26 -2.30 -16.95 8.48
CA GLU A 26 -3.48 -16.53 7.75
C GLU A 26 -4.00 -17.71 6.91
N THR A 27 -5.25 -18.08 7.15
CA THR A 27 -5.97 -19.13 6.43
C THR A 27 -7.20 -18.52 5.79
N THR A 28 -7.39 -18.73 4.50
CA THR A 28 -8.56 -18.22 3.78
C THR A 28 -9.44 -19.38 3.35
N GLU A 29 -10.65 -19.42 3.89
CA GLU A 29 -11.60 -20.51 3.65
C GLU A 29 -12.30 -20.36 2.29
N TYR A 30 -12.64 -19.13 1.93
CA TYR A 30 -13.35 -18.79 0.71
C TYR A 30 -12.67 -17.64 -0.02
N PHE A 31 -12.55 -17.77 -1.34
CA PHE A 31 -12.04 -16.71 -2.21
C PHE A 31 -13.11 -16.31 -3.22
N THR A 32 -13.31 -15.01 -3.38
CA THR A 32 -14.09 -14.43 -4.46
C THR A 32 -13.34 -14.53 -5.78
N ASP A 33 -14.10 -14.62 -6.87
CA ASP A 33 -13.55 -14.53 -8.23
C ASP A 33 -12.86 -13.17 -8.49
N GLU A 34 -12.01 -13.14 -9.52
CA GLU A 34 -11.44 -11.89 -10.04
C GLU A 34 -12.56 -10.86 -10.32
N ILE A 35 -12.29 -9.58 -10.06
CA ILE A 35 -13.16 -8.46 -10.42
C ILE A 35 -12.95 -8.14 -11.90
N PRO A 36 -13.90 -8.48 -12.79
CA PRO A 36 -13.77 -8.21 -14.21
C PRO A 36 -13.91 -6.72 -14.54
N TYR A 37 -13.30 -6.30 -15.65
CA TYR A 37 -13.36 -4.92 -16.17
C TYR A 37 -14.78 -4.33 -16.24
N ASN A 38 -15.78 -5.14 -16.60
CA ASN A 38 -17.17 -4.67 -16.73
C ASN A 38 -17.78 -4.17 -15.39
N LYS A 39 -17.28 -4.63 -14.24
CA LYS A 39 -17.67 -4.14 -12.91
C LYS A 39 -16.95 -2.83 -12.53
N ILE A 40 -15.85 -2.50 -13.20
CA ILE A 40 -15.01 -1.33 -12.89
C ILE A 40 -15.28 -0.16 -13.86
N LYS A 41 -15.61 -0.44 -15.12
CA LYS A 41 -15.66 0.54 -16.22
C LYS A 41 -16.50 1.81 -15.95
N SER A 42 -17.55 1.71 -15.14
CA SER A 42 -18.43 2.85 -14.80
C SER A 42 -17.80 3.84 -13.81
N PHE A 43 -16.68 3.48 -13.18
CA PHE A 43 -16.01 4.28 -12.14
C PHE A 43 -14.68 4.90 -12.61
N LEU A 44 -14.36 4.79 -13.90
CA LEU A 44 -13.06 5.20 -14.46
C LEU A 44 -12.87 6.72 -14.58
N SER A 45 -13.90 7.52 -14.31
CA SER A 45 -13.86 8.99 -14.29
C SER A 45 -13.33 9.59 -12.98
N CYS A 46 -12.91 8.77 -12.02
CA CYS A 46 -12.32 9.24 -10.76
C CYS A 46 -10.90 9.82 -10.94
N ASP A 47 -10.42 10.57 -9.94
CA ASP A 47 -9.06 11.12 -9.93
C ASP A 47 -7.99 10.05 -9.63
N ILE A 48 -8.33 9.08 -8.78
CA ILE A 48 -7.42 8.04 -8.29
C ILE A 48 -8.14 6.69 -8.22
N LEU A 49 -7.47 5.65 -8.70
CA LEU A 49 -7.84 4.25 -8.53
C LEU A 49 -6.83 3.58 -7.58
N LEU A 50 -7.33 3.08 -6.44
CA LEU A 50 -6.55 2.25 -5.52
C LEU A 50 -6.85 0.77 -5.80
N PHE A 51 -5.80 0.01 -6.12
CA PHE A 51 -5.84 -1.44 -6.15
C PHE A 51 -5.18 -1.98 -4.89
N ASN A 52 -5.99 -2.61 -4.03
CA ASN A 52 -5.51 -3.30 -2.84
C ASN A 52 -6.00 -4.74 -2.90
N PHE A 53 -5.05 -5.68 -2.94
CA PHE A 53 -5.33 -7.09 -3.16
C PHE A 53 -5.67 -7.77 -1.84
N ILE A 54 -6.64 -8.68 -1.87
CA ILE A 54 -6.99 -9.55 -0.75
C ILE A 54 -6.77 -11.00 -1.15
N ALA A 55 -7.38 -11.48 -2.24
CA ALA A 55 -7.16 -12.83 -2.76
C ALA A 55 -5.75 -13.03 -3.34
N GLY A 56 -5.09 -11.95 -3.77
CA GLY A 56 -3.81 -11.97 -4.47
C GLY A 56 -3.96 -12.15 -5.99
N TYR A 57 -5.20 -12.27 -6.47
CA TYR A 57 -5.57 -12.33 -7.89
C TYR A 57 -6.86 -11.55 -8.17
N ASP A 58 -7.22 -10.62 -7.28
CA ASP A 58 -8.49 -9.87 -7.32
C ASP A 58 -8.69 -9.11 -8.64
N VAL A 59 -7.60 -8.69 -9.29
CA VAL A 59 -7.59 -8.09 -10.63
C VAL A 59 -6.45 -8.71 -11.43
N SER A 60 -6.66 -9.05 -12.71
CA SER A 60 -5.56 -9.49 -13.59
C SER A 60 -4.84 -8.33 -14.28
N ILE A 61 -3.62 -8.59 -14.74
CA ILE A 61 -2.85 -7.65 -15.57
C ILE A 61 -3.59 -7.28 -16.87
N LYS A 62 -4.38 -8.21 -17.44
CA LYS A 62 -5.21 -7.93 -18.63
C LYS A 62 -6.29 -6.90 -18.32
N THR A 63 -6.94 -7.04 -17.16
CA THR A 63 -7.92 -6.09 -16.66
C THR A 63 -7.27 -4.73 -16.37
N LEU A 64 -6.12 -4.69 -15.69
CA LEU A 64 -5.40 -3.44 -15.40
C LEU A 64 -4.99 -2.70 -16.69
N LYS A 65 -4.45 -3.42 -17.69
CA LYS A 65 -4.13 -2.85 -19.02
C LYS A 65 -5.35 -2.18 -19.66
N LYS A 66 -6.49 -2.86 -19.61
CA LYS A 66 -7.75 -2.35 -20.16
C LYS A 66 -8.27 -1.14 -19.37
N ILE A 67 -8.12 -1.14 -18.06
CA ILE A 67 -8.44 0.02 -17.22
C ILE A 67 -7.60 1.21 -17.63
N ARG A 68 -6.27 1.06 -17.68
CA ARG A 68 -5.35 2.14 -18.06
C ARG A 68 -5.64 2.71 -19.45
N SER A 69 -6.06 1.89 -20.41
CA SER A 69 -6.40 2.39 -21.76
C SER A 69 -7.67 3.24 -21.81
N HIS A 70 -8.44 3.34 -20.72
CA HIS A 70 -9.71 4.08 -20.63
C HIS A 70 -9.71 5.16 -19.53
N THR A 71 -8.58 5.41 -18.86
CA THR A 71 -8.50 6.45 -17.82
C THR A 71 -7.11 7.07 -17.72
N GLN A 72 -7.08 8.35 -17.35
CA GLN A 72 -5.87 9.08 -16.96
C GLN A 72 -5.77 9.25 -15.43
N ALA A 73 -6.67 8.61 -14.67
CA ALA A 73 -6.62 8.59 -13.22
C ALA A 73 -5.24 8.12 -12.72
N THR A 74 -4.80 8.64 -11.58
CA THR A 74 -3.62 8.10 -10.91
C THR A 74 -3.94 6.68 -10.44
N ILE A 75 -3.14 5.70 -10.85
CA ILE A 75 -3.29 4.33 -10.35
C ILE A 75 -2.28 4.11 -9.23
N PHE A 76 -2.82 3.83 -8.05
CA PHE A 76 -2.08 3.43 -6.87
C PHE A 76 -2.24 1.92 -6.68
N LEU A 77 -1.14 1.19 -6.62
CA LEU A 77 -1.11 -0.23 -6.33
C LEU A 77 -0.53 -0.46 -4.93
N ASP A 78 -1.35 -0.98 -4.03
CA ASP A 78 -0.88 -1.59 -2.79
C ASP A 78 -0.61 -3.07 -3.06
N VAL A 79 0.66 -3.48 -2.97
CA VAL A 79 1.06 -4.86 -3.29
C VAL A 79 0.42 -5.83 -2.32
N HIS A 80 0.42 -5.52 -1.03
CA HIS A 80 -0.21 -6.30 0.04
C HIS A 80 -0.27 -7.82 -0.23
N SER A 81 -1.47 -8.37 -0.44
CA SER A 81 -1.70 -9.80 -0.64
C SER A 81 -1.38 -10.33 -2.04
N MET A 82 -0.98 -9.48 -3.00
CA MET A 82 -0.57 -9.90 -4.34
C MET A 82 0.62 -10.87 -4.31
N VAL A 83 1.46 -10.76 -3.28
CA VAL A 83 2.59 -11.68 -3.05
C VAL A 83 2.21 -12.90 -2.20
N LEU A 84 0.93 -13.11 -1.88
CA LEU A 84 0.45 -14.25 -1.10
C LEU A 84 -0.41 -15.18 -1.95
N LYS A 85 -0.05 -16.47 -1.98
CA LYS A 85 -0.84 -17.52 -2.67
C LYS A 85 -1.32 -18.58 -1.68
N LYS A 86 -2.47 -19.19 -1.98
CA LYS A 86 -2.99 -20.32 -1.22
C LYS A 86 -2.08 -21.54 -1.44
N LYS A 87 -1.59 -22.13 -0.35
CA LYS A 87 -0.85 -23.39 -0.33
C LYS A 87 -1.37 -24.23 0.86
N ASN A 88 -2.05 -25.34 0.57
CA ASN A 88 -2.62 -26.24 1.59
C ASN A 88 -3.50 -25.50 2.63
N ALA A 89 -4.45 -24.68 2.17
CA ALA A 89 -5.32 -23.81 2.97
C ALA A 89 -4.65 -22.61 3.66
N GLU A 90 -3.34 -22.65 3.92
CA GLU A 90 -2.59 -21.49 4.42
C GLU A 90 -2.20 -20.54 3.28
N ARG A 91 -1.94 -19.27 3.62
CA ARG A 91 -1.34 -18.31 2.70
C ARG A 91 0.17 -18.29 2.86
N ALA A 92 0.88 -18.42 1.75
CA ALA A 92 2.34 -18.38 1.72
C ALA A 92 2.82 -17.33 0.72
N TYR A 93 3.92 -16.67 1.07
CA TYR A 93 4.57 -15.75 0.15
C TYR A 93 5.04 -16.45 -1.12
N SER A 94 4.81 -15.82 -2.26
CA SER A 94 5.17 -16.30 -3.60
C SER A 94 5.52 -15.12 -4.49
N THR A 95 6.41 -15.36 -5.44
CA THR A 95 6.83 -14.32 -6.38
C THR A 95 5.74 -13.98 -7.40
N VAL A 96 5.74 -12.72 -7.84
CA VAL A 96 4.89 -12.22 -8.92
C VAL A 96 5.66 -12.30 -10.24
N ASN A 97 5.31 -13.25 -11.11
CA ASN A 97 6.10 -13.54 -12.32
C ASN A 97 6.07 -12.40 -13.34
N ASP A 98 4.98 -11.63 -13.41
CA ASP A 98 4.74 -10.58 -14.39
C ASP A 98 4.82 -9.17 -13.79
N TRP A 99 5.51 -9.01 -12.66
CA TRP A 99 5.58 -7.74 -11.92
C TRP A 99 6.05 -6.55 -12.79
N GLU A 100 6.98 -6.77 -13.73
CA GLU A 100 7.43 -5.73 -14.65
C GLU A 100 6.28 -5.19 -15.50
N ALA A 101 5.35 -6.06 -15.91
CA ALA A 101 4.18 -5.64 -16.68
C ALA A 101 3.23 -4.82 -15.82
N TRP A 102 3.07 -5.14 -14.53
CA TRP A 102 2.22 -4.38 -13.61
C TRP A 102 2.68 -2.94 -13.46
N ILE A 103 3.97 -2.73 -13.21
CA ILE A 103 4.49 -1.39 -12.95
C ILE A 103 4.44 -0.46 -14.18
N GLN A 104 4.30 -1.00 -15.39
CA GLN A 104 4.09 -0.17 -16.60
C GLN A 104 2.73 0.54 -16.64
N PHE A 105 1.75 0.09 -15.85
CA PHE A 105 0.39 0.65 -15.85
C PHE A 105 0.03 1.34 -14.53
N VAL A 106 0.95 1.40 -13.58
CA VAL A 106 0.77 1.95 -12.23
C VAL A 106 1.59 3.24 -12.10
N ASP A 107 1.07 4.24 -11.39
CA ASP A 107 1.79 5.49 -11.13
C ASP A 107 2.52 5.47 -9.78
N ILE A 108 1.84 4.94 -8.76
CA ILE A 108 2.30 4.91 -7.37
C ILE A 108 2.22 3.47 -6.90
N ILE A 109 3.29 2.96 -6.31
CA ILE A 109 3.29 1.63 -5.69
C ILE A 109 3.62 1.74 -4.21
N GLN A 110 2.91 0.97 -3.38
CA GLN A 110 3.19 0.83 -1.96
C GLN A 110 3.36 -0.65 -1.61
N MET A 111 4.35 -0.92 -0.77
CA MET A 111 4.61 -2.24 -0.19
C MET A 111 5.50 -2.10 1.05
N ASN A 112 5.65 -3.16 1.83
CA ASN A 112 6.71 -3.26 2.83
C ASN A 112 7.99 -3.89 2.24
N ILE A 113 9.08 -3.90 3.01
CA ILE A 113 10.39 -4.46 2.56
C ILE A 113 10.31 -5.96 2.22
N GLN A 114 9.51 -6.74 2.94
CA GLN A 114 9.34 -8.17 2.67
C GLN A 114 8.53 -8.40 1.38
N GLU A 115 7.45 -7.65 1.19
CA GLU A 115 6.64 -7.67 -0.03
C GLU A 115 7.46 -7.26 -1.25
N LEU A 116 8.37 -6.28 -1.13
CA LEU A 116 9.28 -5.87 -2.20
C LEU A 116 10.13 -7.03 -2.74
N TYR A 117 10.65 -7.86 -1.84
CA TYR A 117 11.40 -9.06 -2.22
C TYR A 117 10.54 -10.01 -3.06
N TYR A 118 9.34 -10.34 -2.59
CA TYR A 118 8.46 -11.28 -3.30
C TYR A 118 7.86 -10.67 -4.57
N PHE A 119 7.55 -9.39 -4.58
CA PHE A 119 6.99 -8.71 -5.74
C PHE A 119 7.98 -8.72 -6.91
N THR A 120 9.25 -8.38 -6.64
CA THR A 120 10.28 -8.31 -7.69
C THR A 120 10.97 -9.63 -7.97
N GLY A 121 10.89 -10.59 -7.04
CA GLY A 121 11.68 -11.83 -7.05
C GLY A 121 13.19 -11.59 -6.89
N ARG A 122 13.60 -10.41 -6.41
CA ARG A 122 15.00 -10.00 -6.27
C ARG A 122 15.33 -9.72 -4.81
N MET A 123 16.45 -10.26 -4.34
CA MET A 123 16.99 -9.92 -3.02
C MET A 123 17.61 -8.53 -3.05
N PHE A 124 17.00 -7.61 -2.29
CA PHE A 124 17.58 -6.30 -1.99
C PHE A 124 17.96 -6.23 -0.52
N SER A 125 18.88 -5.33 -0.18
CA SER A 125 19.22 -5.08 1.21
C SER A 125 18.01 -4.51 1.96
N LYS A 126 17.65 -5.14 3.07
CA LYS A 126 16.59 -4.62 3.96
C LYS A 126 16.99 -3.31 4.63
N GLU A 127 18.29 -3.12 4.86
CA GLU A 127 18.83 -1.95 5.57
C GLU A 127 18.97 -0.73 4.64
N LYS A 128 19.07 -0.97 3.33
CA LYS A 128 19.25 0.06 2.30
C LYS A 128 18.37 -0.25 1.09
N PRO A 129 17.03 -0.08 1.19
CA PRO A 129 16.11 -0.34 0.09
C PRO A 129 16.24 0.68 -1.07
N ASP A 130 17.11 1.68 -0.94
CA ASP A 130 17.33 2.76 -1.90
C ASP A 130 17.59 2.25 -3.32
N GLU A 131 18.43 1.22 -3.48
CA GLU A 131 18.73 0.65 -4.80
C GLU A 131 17.48 0.10 -5.47
N ALA A 132 16.65 -0.64 -4.72
CA ALA A 132 15.41 -1.20 -5.21
C ALA A 132 14.41 -0.10 -5.59
N ILE A 133 14.32 0.94 -4.77
CA ILE A 133 13.43 2.09 -4.99
C ILE A 133 13.86 2.83 -6.26
N LEU A 134 15.15 3.15 -6.41
CA LEU A 134 15.69 3.82 -7.58
C LEU A 134 15.49 2.98 -8.84
N PHE A 135 15.72 1.67 -8.76
CA PHE A 135 15.46 0.73 -9.84
C PHE A 135 13.98 0.75 -10.29
N LEU A 136 13.04 0.75 -9.34
CA LEU A 136 11.60 0.83 -9.64
C LEU A 136 11.22 2.17 -10.27
N LEU A 137 11.78 3.29 -9.81
CA LEU A 137 11.59 4.61 -10.42
C LEU A 137 12.10 4.65 -11.87
N GLN A 138 13.30 4.08 -12.12
CA GLN A 138 13.87 4.00 -13.47
C GLN A 138 13.01 3.18 -14.44
N LYS A 139 12.21 2.24 -13.93
CA LYS A 139 11.27 1.44 -14.72
C LYS A 139 9.94 2.14 -15.04
N GLY A 140 9.76 3.38 -14.58
CA GLY A 140 8.65 4.25 -14.99
C GLY A 140 7.66 4.62 -13.89
N LEU A 141 7.82 4.09 -12.67
CA LEU A 141 6.99 4.49 -11.53
C LEU A 141 7.25 5.95 -11.17
N LYS A 142 6.19 6.70 -10.90
CA LYS A 142 6.30 8.11 -10.47
C LYS A 142 6.66 8.21 -9.00
N MET A 143 6.13 7.29 -8.19
CA MET A 143 6.37 7.22 -6.75
C MET A 143 6.45 5.77 -6.27
N VAL A 144 7.34 5.53 -5.32
CA VAL A 144 7.52 4.24 -4.63
C VAL A 144 7.49 4.49 -3.14
N LEU A 145 6.62 3.79 -2.42
CA LEU A 145 6.41 3.93 -0.98
C LEU A 145 6.78 2.59 -0.31
N ILE A 146 7.91 2.53 0.38
CA ILE A 146 8.34 1.32 1.10
C ILE A 146 8.18 1.52 2.60
N THR A 147 7.20 0.84 3.20
CA THR A 147 6.96 0.90 4.64
C THR A 147 7.93 -0.02 5.39
N SER A 148 8.41 0.45 6.55
CA SER A 148 9.39 -0.23 7.40
C SER A 148 8.89 -0.32 8.85
N GLY A 149 7.59 -0.57 9.02
CA GLY A 149 6.95 -0.71 10.34
C GLY A 149 7.25 0.47 11.27
N GLY A 150 7.72 0.17 12.47
CA GLY A 150 8.06 1.17 13.50
C GLY A 150 9.23 2.09 13.14
N SER A 151 10.00 1.80 12.09
CA SER A 151 11.08 2.69 11.63
C SER A 151 10.52 3.88 10.83
N GLY A 152 9.45 3.67 10.07
CA GLY A 152 8.84 4.69 9.22
C GLY A 152 8.68 4.25 7.76
N VAL A 153 8.93 5.16 6.82
CA VAL A 153 8.66 4.95 5.40
C VAL A 153 9.73 5.59 4.50
N TYR A 154 10.10 4.87 3.44
CA TYR A 154 10.89 5.41 2.34
C TYR A 154 9.97 5.90 1.21
N LEU A 155 10.22 7.11 0.73
CA LEU A 155 9.60 7.70 -0.44
C LEU A 155 10.63 7.81 -1.56
N GLY A 156 10.43 7.07 -2.63
CA GLY A 156 11.07 7.29 -3.91
C GLY A 156 10.27 8.29 -4.73
N TYR A 157 10.88 9.41 -5.13
CA TYR A 157 10.24 10.41 -5.99
C TYR A 157 11.28 11.17 -6.82
N LYS A 158 11.02 11.34 -8.12
CA LYS A 158 11.90 12.07 -9.06
C LYS A 158 13.37 11.58 -9.02
N GLY A 159 13.57 10.27 -8.94
CA GLY A 159 14.91 9.66 -8.92
C GLY A 159 15.69 9.85 -7.62
N VAL A 160 15.04 10.30 -6.54
CA VAL A 160 15.64 10.47 -5.21
C VAL A 160 14.86 9.66 -4.18
N VAL A 161 15.56 9.15 -3.17
CA VAL A 161 15.00 8.42 -2.04
C VAL A 161 15.04 9.29 -0.79
N PHE A 162 13.92 9.38 -0.09
CA PHE A 162 13.76 10.12 1.15
C PHE A 162 13.27 9.16 2.24
N PHE A 163 13.75 9.32 3.47
CA PHE A 163 13.28 8.53 4.60
C PHE A 163 12.58 9.41 5.63
N PHE A 164 11.39 8.96 6.05
CA PHE A 164 10.57 9.62 7.06
C PHE A 164 10.50 8.72 8.29
N ASN A 165 11.16 9.13 9.37
CA ASN A 165 11.10 8.43 10.64
C ASN A 165 9.64 8.36 11.14
N GLN A 166 9.25 7.21 11.69
CA GLN A 166 8.00 7.12 12.42
C GLN A 166 8.05 8.03 13.67
N LYS A 167 7.06 8.91 13.80
CA LYS A 167 6.98 9.89 14.91
C LYS A 167 6.19 9.35 16.11
N TYR A 168 5.41 8.28 15.92
CA TYR A 168 4.64 7.63 16.97
C TYR A 168 5.29 6.31 17.38
N SER A 169 5.97 6.32 18.52
CA SER A 169 6.53 5.14 19.19
C SER A 169 5.74 4.86 20.47
N SER A 170 4.53 4.36 20.31
CA SER A 170 3.68 3.91 21.43
C SER A 170 3.73 2.39 21.58
N VAL A 171 3.19 1.88 22.70
CA VAL A 171 2.96 0.43 22.86
C VAL A 171 2.03 -0.02 21.74
N VAL A 172 2.59 -0.78 20.79
CA VAL A 172 1.89 -1.32 19.63
C VAL A 172 0.94 -2.41 20.12
N LYS A 173 -0.36 -2.19 19.96
CA LYS A 173 -1.39 -3.20 20.28
C LYS A 173 -1.68 -4.10 19.09
N ASP A 174 -1.78 -3.54 17.89
CA ASP A 174 -2.10 -4.28 16.67
C ASP A 174 -1.57 -3.53 15.45
N THR A 175 -0.85 -4.22 14.57
CA THR A 175 -0.29 -3.67 13.32
C THR A 175 -1.16 -3.97 12.10
N THR A 176 -2.21 -4.78 12.26
CA THR A 176 -3.11 -5.18 11.17
C THR A 176 -3.82 -3.97 10.56
N GLY A 177 -3.78 -3.84 9.24
CA GLY A 177 -4.41 -2.73 8.53
C GLY A 177 -3.67 -1.39 8.60
N CYS A 178 -2.51 -1.31 9.27
CA CYS A 178 -1.70 -0.09 9.25
C CYS A 178 -1.22 0.30 7.84
N GLY A 179 -1.00 -0.69 6.96
CA GLY A 179 -0.74 -0.47 5.53
C GLY A 179 -1.94 0.16 4.81
N ASP A 180 -3.14 -0.37 5.01
CA ASP A 180 -4.38 0.18 4.43
C ASP A 180 -4.64 1.62 4.90
N ILE A 181 -4.41 1.88 6.20
CA ILE A 181 -4.51 3.22 6.80
C ILE A 181 -3.46 4.15 6.20
N PHE A 182 -2.24 3.67 5.97
CA PHE A 182 -1.19 4.44 5.29
C PHE A 182 -1.63 4.79 3.85
N SER A 183 -2.01 3.80 3.04
CA SER A 183 -2.43 3.98 1.65
C SER A 183 -3.60 4.95 1.53
N SER A 184 -4.65 4.78 2.35
CA SER A 184 -5.81 5.69 2.37
C SER A 184 -5.46 7.10 2.84
N SER A 185 -4.67 7.24 3.91
CA SER A 185 -4.24 8.55 4.44
C SER A 185 -3.36 9.30 3.45
N PHE A 186 -2.44 8.59 2.80
CA PHE A 186 -1.58 9.13 1.75
C PHE A 186 -2.43 9.67 0.60
N LEU A 187 -3.33 8.85 0.06
CA LEU A 187 -4.15 9.21 -1.10
C LEU A 187 -5.08 10.38 -0.80
N ILE A 188 -5.73 10.41 0.37
CA ILE A 188 -6.58 11.53 0.79
C ILE A 188 -5.74 12.81 0.86
N ARG A 189 -4.57 12.78 1.52
CA ARG A 189 -3.72 13.97 1.63
C ARG A 189 -3.17 14.40 0.27
N TYR A 190 -2.82 13.45 -0.58
CA TYR A 190 -2.28 13.69 -1.92
C TYR A 190 -3.33 14.28 -2.86
N LEU A 191 -4.60 13.86 -2.75
CA LEU A 191 -5.70 14.45 -3.50
C LEU A 191 -5.83 15.95 -3.26
N TYR A 192 -5.71 16.39 -2.01
CA TYR A 192 -5.83 17.80 -1.63
C TYR A 192 -4.56 18.62 -1.90
N THR A 193 -3.39 18.06 -1.63
CA THR A 193 -2.14 18.83 -1.63
C THR A 193 -1.35 18.71 -2.92
N LYS A 194 -1.51 17.60 -3.65
CA LYS A 194 -0.64 17.17 -4.75
C LYS A 194 0.85 17.13 -4.38
N ASP A 195 1.16 17.08 -3.08
CA ASP A 195 2.52 17.09 -2.56
C ASP A 195 2.85 15.70 -1.96
N PRO A 196 3.82 14.97 -2.53
CA PRO A 196 4.15 13.63 -2.05
C PRO A 196 4.84 13.63 -0.69
N PHE A 197 5.57 14.68 -0.32
CA PHE A 197 6.29 14.78 0.96
C PHE A 197 5.31 14.99 2.11
N ILE A 198 4.40 15.97 1.96
CA ILE A 198 3.34 16.24 2.93
C ILE A 198 2.45 15.00 3.08
N SER A 199 2.13 14.33 1.97
CA SER A 199 1.26 13.15 1.98
C SER A 199 1.92 11.94 2.63
N CYS A 200 3.22 11.73 2.37
CA CYS A 200 4.00 10.65 2.98
C CYS A 200 4.14 10.85 4.50
N ASP A 201 4.55 12.03 4.94
CA ASP A 201 4.71 12.33 6.37
C ASP A 201 3.38 12.21 7.13
N TYR A 202 2.30 12.71 6.53
CA TYR A 202 0.94 12.56 7.05
C TYR A 202 0.54 11.11 7.23
N ALA A 203 0.66 10.31 6.17
CA ALA A 203 0.29 8.90 6.18
C ALA A 203 1.11 8.09 7.19
N ASN A 204 2.42 8.39 7.29
CA ASN A 204 3.31 7.76 8.25
C ASN A 204 2.85 8.02 9.69
N CYS A 205 2.48 9.27 10.00
CA CYS A 205 1.96 9.65 11.31
C CYS A 205 0.63 8.94 11.63
N VAL A 206 -0.34 8.98 10.70
CA VAL A 206 -1.66 8.39 10.92
C VAL A 206 -1.58 6.88 11.09
N SER A 207 -0.78 6.20 10.28
CA SER A 207 -0.54 4.76 10.40
C SER A 207 0.14 4.39 11.73
N GLY A 208 1.08 5.22 12.20
CA GLY A 208 1.72 5.06 13.51
C GLY A 208 0.74 5.22 14.67
N MET A 209 -0.11 6.25 14.65
CA MET A 209 -1.17 6.44 15.64
C MET A 209 -2.15 5.27 15.67
N ALA A 210 -2.44 4.67 14.51
CA ALA A 210 -3.34 3.52 14.42
C ALA A 210 -2.88 2.28 15.19
N THR A 211 -1.59 2.18 15.51
CA THR A 211 -1.04 1.02 16.21
C THR A 211 -1.53 0.88 17.67
N VAL A 212 -2.08 1.93 18.27
CA VAL A 212 -2.54 1.92 19.68
C VAL A 212 -3.95 1.38 19.87
N GLU A 213 -4.67 1.14 18.78
CA GLU A 213 -6.01 0.55 18.76
C GLU A 213 -5.98 -0.81 18.05
N THR A 214 -7.08 -1.56 18.10
CA THR A 214 -7.17 -2.92 17.54
C THR A 214 -8.29 -3.02 16.52
N GLY A 215 -8.06 -3.76 15.43
CA GLY A 215 -9.09 -4.03 14.42
C GLY A 215 -9.70 -2.76 13.82
N ILE A 216 -11.03 -2.72 13.71
CA ILE A 216 -11.75 -1.59 13.09
C ILE A 216 -11.72 -0.30 13.91
N GLU A 217 -11.41 -0.36 15.21
CA GLU A 217 -11.37 0.82 16.07
C GLU A 217 -10.34 1.86 15.62
N LYS A 218 -9.30 1.38 14.94
CA LYS A 218 -8.27 2.19 14.29
C LYS A 218 -8.85 3.20 13.29
N CYS A 219 -9.95 2.86 12.62
CA CYS A 219 -10.58 3.72 11.63
C CYS A 219 -11.29 4.92 12.25
N PHE A 220 -11.60 4.90 13.55
CA PHE A 220 -12.32 5.97 14.26
C PHE A 220 -11.40 6.97 14.97
N LEU A 221 -10.08 6.83 14.82
CA LEU A 221 -9.08 7.76 15.37
C LEU A 221 -9.27 9.21 14.86
N SER A 222 -9.96 9.37 13.73
CA SER A 222 -10.37 10.64 13.15
C SER A 222 -11.18 11.54 14.08
N ASN A 223 -11.91 10.98 15.05
CA ASN A 223 -12.79 11.76 15.93
C ASN A 223 -12.11 12.27 17.21
N LYS A 224 -10.91 11.78 17.55
CA LYS A 224 -10.24 12.15 18.81
C LYS A 224 -8.85 12.76 18.63
N ALA A 225 -8.22 12.60 17.47
CA ALA A 225 -6.79 12.90 17.31
C ALA A 225 -6.41 13.42 15.91
N PHE A 226 -7.22 14.28 15.30
CA PHE A 226 -6.68 15.21 14.29
C PHE A 226 -6.34 16.54 14.97
N PRO A 227 -5.23 16.67 15.73
CA PRO A 227 -4.69 18.00 15.93
C PRO A 227 -4.42 18.56 14.53
N ALA A 228 -4.78 19.83 14.31
CA ALA A 228 -4.25 20.59 13.19
C ALA A 228 -2.75 20.33 13.14
N LEU A 229 -2.29 19.59 12.13
CA LEU A 229 -0.90 19.17 12.10
C LEU A 229 -0.03 20.40 12.17
N PRO A 230 0.94 20.46 13.09
CA PRO A 230 1.81 21.60 13.22
C PRO A 230 2.46 21.92 11.88
N LYS A 231 2.57 23.22 11.58
CA LYS A 231 3.33 23.74 10.43
C LYS A 231 4.79 23.24 10.55
N PHE A 232 5.09 22.08 10.00
CA PHE A 232 6.45 21.54 10.00
C PHE A 232 6.94 21.38 8.56
N TYR A 233 7.42 22.49 8.02
CA TYR A 233 8.69 22.49 7.30
C TYR A 233 9.67 23.28 8.17
N SER A 234 10.58 22.60 8.85
CA SER A 234 11.89 23.19 9.12
C SER A 234 12.85 22.47 8.18
N ARG A 235 13.40 23.23 7.22
CA ARG A 235 14.50 22.77 6.37
C ARG A 235 15.71 22.53 7.29
N SER A 236 15.89 21.31 7.78
CA SER A 236 17.16 20.88 8.35
C SER A 236 17.88 20.04 7.29
N GLY A 237 18.76 20.70 6.54
CA GLY A 237 19.61 20.06 5.55
C GLY A 237 19.89 20.98 4.39
N ASN A 238 21.11 21.50 4.32
CA ASN A 238 21.65 22.16 3.13
C ASN A 238 21.68 21.16 1.98
N TRP A 239 20.65 21.17 1.15
CA TRP A 239 20.67 20.48 -0.14
C TRP A 239 21.14 21.51 -1.17
N GLY A 240 22.44 21.44 -1.48
CA GLY A 240 23.03 22.19 -2.57
C GLY A 240 22.33 21.83 -3.88
N SER A 241 21.92 22.87 -4.61
CA SER A 241 21.61 22.81 -6.04
C SER A 241 22.85 22.33 -6.81
N PRO A 242 22.70 21.60 -7.92
CA PRO A 242 22.02 22.11 -9.12
C PRO A 242 20.76 21.32 -9.52
#